data_AF-A0A2V9NM16-F1
#
_entry.id   AF-A0A2V9NM16-F1
#
_cell.length_a   1.000
_cell.length_b   1.000
_cell.length_c   1.000
_cell.angle_alpha   90.00
_cell.angle_beta   90.00
_cell.angle_gamma   90.00
#
_symmetry.space_group_name_H-M   'P 1'
#
loop_
_entity.id
_entity.type
_entity.pdbx_description
1 polymer ?
#
loop_
_entity_poly.entity_id
_entity_poly.type
_entity_poly.pdbx_seq_one_letter_code
_entity_poly.pdbx_strand_id
1 'polypeptide(L)'
;MQPRFIRPNFSNDRCARFMTKVIRCSVSLACLALGLCGLAKPEVVNDGPDAFPRAVEDVYAQLQQVGLDEQRVYKVRNLSFDRAAFHISLDDGTLAFTRDILGKVTGAFFQGDGEVLLLPPNQVERASMSLFTGAAILEEHFSTAYFRFNDDSYAELRAALTPADDAPEFVSEFDQPAKNLASTDALRWLLSLSRELPGETQKPGRAGENSDRMLHARIQGNKLGNFDIYYDSTINEQVWAGQLKTVDSGSYYNVWTSFSVTKRSARTFSESEECQVRRQIGGVYTQPGSGRQSTLASR
;
A
#
# COMPACT_ATOMS: atom_id res chain seq x y z
N MET A 1 21.76 19.89 -52.81
CA MET A 1 21.27 19.65 -51.43
C MET A 1 19.82 20.10 -51.35
N GLN A 2 18.90 19.14 -51.31
CA GLN A 2 17.47 19.36 -51.04
C GLN A 2 17.09 18.45 -49.87
N PRO A 3 16.37 18.92 -48.85
CA PRO A 3 16.00 18.08 -47.71
C PRO A 3 14.81 17.19 -48.08
N ARG A 4 15.03 15.87 -48.06
CA ARG A 4 13.97 14.86 -48.16
C ARG A 4 13.23 14.78 -46.81
N PHE A 5 11.98 15.26 -46.81
CA PHE A 5 10.99 14.95 -45.78
C PHE A 5 10.60 13.47 -45.90
N ILE A 6 10.93 12.66 -44.91
CA ILE A 6 10.41 11.30 -44.76
C ILE A 6 9.15 11.40 -43.89
N ARG A 7 8.00 11.07 -44.49
CA ARG A 7 6.73 10.86 -43.78
C ARG A 7 6.73 9.46 -43.17
N PRO A 8 6.37 9.27 -41.89
CA PRO A 8 5.99 7.95 -41.40
C PRO A 8 4.58 7.60 -41.87
N ASN A 9 4.50 6.45 -42.51
CA ASN A 9 3.32 5.80 -43.07
C ASN A 9 2.52 5.17 -41.91
N PHE A 10 1.46 5.82 -41.46
CA PHE A 10 0.47 5.24 -40.55
C PHE A 10 -0.61 4.55 -41.39
N SER A 11 -0.63 3.22 -41.35
CA SER A 11 -1.75 2.42 -41.82
C SER A 11 -1.80 1.14 -41.01
N ASN A 12 -2.73 1.09 -40.06
CA ASN A 12 -3.66 -0.03 -40.00
C ASN A 12 -4.92 0.41 -39.23
N ASP A 13 -5.89 0.89 -40.00
CA ASP A 13 -7.29 0.84 -39.62
C ASP A 13 -7.72 -0.62 -39.47
N ARG A 14 -8.41 -0.96 -38.38
CA ARG A 14 -9.66 -1.75 -38.46
C ARG A 14 -10.50 -1.64 -37.19
N CYS A 15 -11.67 -1.02 -37.40
CA CYS A 15 -12.97 -1.29 -36.79
C CYS A 15 -13.14 -1.18 -35.25
N ALA A 16 -13.41 0.03 -34.78
CA ALA A 16 -14.35 0.25 -33.68
C ALA A 16 -15.57 1.00 -34.21
N ARG A 17 -16.66 0.29 -34.51
CA ARG A 17 -18.01 0.88 -34.62
C ARG A 17 -18.78 0.48 -33.38
N PHE A 18 -18.80 1.36 -32.38
CA PHE A 18 -19.86 1.34 -31.37
C PHE A 18 -20.74 2.57 -31.61
N MET A 19 -21.91 2.31 -32.21
CA MET A 19 -23.02 3.26 -32.28
C MET A 19 -23.62 3.42 -30.89
N THR A 20 -23.31 4.50 -30.19
CA THR A 20 -24.04 4.88 -28.98
C THR A 20 -25.32 5.61 -29.39
N LYS A 21 -26.44 4.88 -29.41
CA LYS A 21 -27.78 5.45 -29.61
C LYS A 21 -28.19 6.20 -28.34
N VAL A 22 -28.14 7.53 -28.39
CA VAL A 22 -28.65 8.42 -27.34
C VAL A 22 -30.17 8.33 -27.32
N ILE A 23 -30.74 7.66 -26.32
CA ILE A 23 -32.18 7.69 -26.06
C ILE A 23 -32.44 8.83 -25.07
N ARG A 24 -32.85 9.97 -25.61
CA ARG A 24 -33.50 11.05 -24.87
C ARG A 24 -34.84 10.53 -24.34
N CYS A 25 -34.96 10.33 -23.03
CA CYS A 25 -36.25 10.10 -22.38
C CYS A 25 -36.77 11.45 -21.88
N SER A 26 -37.60 12.09 -22.71
CA SER A 26 -38.33 13.31 -22.36
C SER A 26 -39.68 12.90 -21.77
N VAL A 27 -39.85 12.98 -20.45
CA VAL A 27 -41.17 12.89 -19.84
C VAL A 27 -41.39 14.15 -19.01
N SER A 28 -42.06 15.11 -19.63
CA SER A 28 -42.76 16.17 -18.91
C SER A 28 -44.14 15.65 -18.57
N LEU A 29 -44.48 15.63 -17.27
CA LEU A 29 -45.87 15.60 -16.84
C LEU A 29 -46.01 16.51 -15.62
N ALA A 30 -46.56 17.68 -15.85
CA ALA A 30 -47.11 18.54 -14.80
C ALA A 30 -48.56 18.12 -14.57
N CYS A 31 -48.97 17.93 -13.30
CA CYS A 31 -50.29 18.31 -12.81
C CYS A 31 -50.42 18.13 -11.29
N LEU A 32 -50.60 19.29 -10.64
CA LEU A 32 -51.58 19.61 -9.61
C LEU A 32 -51.51 18.98 -8.21
N ALA A 33 -51.43 19.89 -7.24
CA ALA A 33 -51.46 19.72 -5.80
C ALA A 33 -52.82 19.23 -5.24
N LEU A 34 -52.77 18.52 -4.11
CA LEU A 34 -53.61 18.71 -2.90
C LEU A 34 -53.29 17.65 -1.83
N GLY A 35 -53.19 18.09 -0.57
CA GLY A 35 -53.58 17.25 0.57
C GLY A 35 -52.47 16.78 1.51
N LEU A 36 -52.37 17.44 2.67
CA LEU A 36 -51.72 16.94 3.89
C LEU A 36 -52.21 15.54 4.26
N CYS A 37 -51.29 14.63 4.57
CA CYS A 37 -51.41 13.71 5.70
C CYS A 37 -50.02 13.19 6.07
N GLY A 38 -49.58 13.50 7.29
CA GLY A 38 -48.33 12.98 7.84
C GLY A 38 -48.42 11.47 7.98
N LEU A 39 -47.77 10.75 7.06
CA LEU A 39 -47.43 9.34 7.22
C LEU A 39 -45.98 9.29 7.73
N ALA A 40 -45.86 9.18 9.06
CA ALA A 40 -44.67 8.56 9.62
C ALA A 40 -44.56 7.18 8.97
N LYS A 41 -43.56 6.99 8.10
CA LYS A 41 -43.20 5.66 7.63
C LYS A 41 -42.82 4.86 8.88
N PRO A 42 -43.43 3.70 9.15
CA PRO A 42 -42.86 2.80 10.13
C PRO A 42 -41.52 2.35 9.54
N GLU A 43 -40.42 2.75 10.20
CA GLU A 43 -39.12 2.14 9.98
C GLU A 43 -39.21 0.73 10.53
N VAL A 44 -39.47 -0.21 9.64
CA VAL A 44 -39.43 -1.64 9.97
C VAL A 44 -37.97 -2.00 10.14
N VAL A 45 -37.45 -1.85 11.35
CA VAL A 45 -36.21 -2.50 11.78
C VAL A 45 -36.52 -3.98 11.92
N ASN A 46 -36.38 -4.71 10.81
CA ASN A 46 -36.47 -6.16 10.78
C ASN A 46 -35.08 -6.73 11.11
N ASP A 47 -34.74 -6.85 12.39
CA ASP A 47 -33.65 -7.73 12.82
C ASP A 47 -34.16 -9.17 12.79
N GLY A 48 -34.30 -9.70 11.58
CA GLY A 48 -34.55 -11.13 11.35
C GLY A 48 -33.29 -11.98 11.60
N PRO A 49 -33.41 -13.32 11.62
CA PRO A 49 -32.29 -14.24 11.85
C PRO A 49 -31.13 -14.11 10.84
N ASP A 50 -31.33 -13.37 9.75
CA ASP A 50 -30.34 -13.12 8.70
C ASP A 50 -29.62 -11.76 8.82
N ALA A 51 -29.87 -10.96 9.87
CA ALA A 51 -29.31 -9.62 9.99
C ALA A 51 -27.78 -9.62 10.16
N PHE A 52 -27.24 -10.57 10.92
CA PHE A 52 -25.81 -10.71 11.15
C PHE A 52 -25.05 -11.14 9.87
N PRO A 53 -25.42 -12.25 9.18
CA PRO A 53 -24.79 -12.61 7.91
C PRO A 53 -24.74 -11.42 6.94
N ARG A 54 -25.88 -10.76 6.69
CA ARG A 54 -25.95 -9.63 5.75
C ARG A 54 -24.98 -8.51 6.09
N ALA A 55 -24.84 -8.19 7.38
CA ALA A 55 -23.87 -7.21 7.83
C ALA A 55 -22.42 -7.63 7.54
N VAL A 56 -22.07 -8.91 7.68
CA VAL A 56 -20.74 -9.44 7.34
C VAL A 56 -20.49 -9.38 5.83
N GLU A 57 -21.47 -9.78 5.02
CA GLU A 57 -21.36 -9.72 3.56
C GLU A 57 -21.20 -8.27 3.07
N ASP A 58 -21.93 -7.33 3.65
CA ASP A 58 -21.83 -5.90 3.33
C ASP A 58 -20.44 -5.34 3.67
N VAL A 59 -19.90 -5.67 4.86
CA VAL A 59 -18.54 -5.28 5.26
C VAL A 59 -17.50 -5.87 4.30
N TYR A 60 -17.64 -7.14 3.93
CA TYR A 60 -16.74 -7.78 2.98
C TYR A 60 -16.78 -7.11 1.60
N ALA A 61 -17.97 -6.80 1.08
CA ALA A 61 -18.13 -6.08 -0.18
C ALA A 61 -17.49 -4.67 -0.13
N GLN A 62 -17.65 -3.95 0.99
CA GLN A 62 -16.98 -2.67 1.20
C GLN A 62 -15.46 -2.82 1.21
N LEU A 63 -14.91 -3.82 1.90
CA LEU A 63 -13.47 -4.09 1.93
C LEU A 63 -12.92 -4.37 0.53
N GLN A 64 -13.67 -5.08 -0.32
CA GLN A 64 -13.23 -5.37 -1.69
C GLN A 64 -13.15 -4.14 -2.59
N GLN A 65 -13.98 -3.13 -2.34
CA GLN A 65 -14.13 -1.95 -3.21
C GLN A 65 -13.80 -0.65 -2.49
N VAL A 66 -13.05 -0.70 -1.39
CA VAL A 66 -12.67 0.50 -0.66
C VAL A 66 -11.81 1.37 -1.57
N GLY A 67 -12.23 2.63 -1.71
CA GLY A 67 -11.55 3.63 -2.49
C GLY A 67 -10.86 4.67 -1.62
N LEU A 68 -10.26 5.65 -2.27
CA LEU A 68 -9.59 6.76 -1.64
C LEU A 68 -10.62 7.77 -1.08
N ASP A 69 -10.19 8.55 -0.10
CA ASP A 69 -10.96 9.67 0.44
C ASP A 69 -10.31 10.99 0.00
N GLU A 70 -11.05 11.80 -0.75
CA GLU A 70 -10.60 13.13 -1.23
C GLU A 70 -10.23 14.07 -0.08
N GLN A 71 -10.77 13.86 1.13
CA GLN A 71 -10.44 14.67 2.30
C GLN A 71 -9.14 14.22 2.99
N ARG A 72 -8.54 13.11 2.55
CA ARG A 72 -7.37 12.48 3.18
C ARG A 72 -6.23 12.30 2.19
N VAL A 73 -6.01 13.33 1.38
CA VAL A 73 -4.87 13.41 0.47
C VAL A 73 -3.84 14.38 1.05
N TYR A 74 -2.61 13.92 1.15
CA TYR A 74 -1.54 14.63 1.82
C TYR A 74 -0.26 14.64 0.99
N LYS A 75 0.49 15.73 1.06
CA LYS A 75 1.89 15.75 0.64
C LYS A 75 2.75 15.04 1.68
N VAL A 76 3.66 14.22 1.18
CA VAL A 76 4.61 13.43 1.97
C VAL A 76 6.01 13.96 1.76
N ARG A 77 6.77 14.08 2.84
CA ARG A 77 8.22 14.33 2.81
C ARG A 77 8.89 13.51 3.90
N ASN A 78 9.78 12.60 3.51
CA ASN A 78 10.56 11.74 4.41
C ASN A 78 9.68 10.97 5.42
N LEU A 79 8.74 10.17 4.91
CA LEU A 79 7.94 9.26 5.73
C LEU A 79 8.46 7.84 5.58
N SER A 80 8.49 7.05 6.65
CA SER A 80 8.88 5.64 6.57
C SER A 80 7.81 4.70 7.13
N PHE A 81 7.73 3.50 6.55
CA PHE A 81 7.05 2.36 7.13
C PHE A 81 8.08 1.31 7.54
N ASP A 82 8.29 1.23 8.84
CA ASP A 82 9.21 0.28 9.47
C ASP A 82 8.42 -0.88 10.05
N ARG A 83 8.48 -2.05 9.38
CA ARG A 83 7.82 -3.28 9.86
C ARG A 83 8.75 -4.48 9.67
N ALA A 84 9.09 -5.09 10.81
CA ALA A 84 9.89 -6.32 10.87
C ALA A 84 11.28 -6.24 10.21
N ALA A 85 11.38 -6.61 8.94
CA ALA A 85 12.65 -6.81 8.22
C ALA A 85 12.70 -6.04 6.89
N PHE A 86 11.76 -5.12 6.66
CA PHE A 86 11.80 -4.19 5.54
C PHE A 86 11.48 -2.76 5.98
N HIS A 87 12.12 -1.83 5.28
CA HIS A 87 11.96 -0.38 5.41
C HIS A 87 11.47 0.15 4.07
N ILE A 88 10.38 0.91 4.11
CA ILE A 88 9.85 1.60 2.94
C ILE A 88 9.91 3.08 3.24
N SER A 89 10.70 3.84 2.49
CA SER A 89 10.72 5.30 2.56
C SER A 89 9.87 5.91 1.44
N LEU A 90 9.14 6.96 1.80
CA LEU A 90 8.40 7.85 0.92
C LEU A 90 9.09 9.21 1.03
N ASP A 91 9.99 9.50 0.09
CA ASP A 91 10.92 10.62 0.20
C ASP A 91 10.22 11.94 -0.14
N ASP A 92 9.50 11.98 -1.27
CA ASP A 92 8.65 13.11 -1.67
C ASP A 92 7.50 12.62 -2.54
N GLY A 93 6.28 13.12 -2.29
CA GLY A 93 5.13 12.76 -3.12
C GLY A 93 3.78 13.10 -2.52
N THR A 94 2.75 12.39 -2.99
CA THR A 94 1.36 12.51 -2.52
C THR A 94 0.87 11.14 -2.04
N LEU A 95 0.21 11.11 -0.89
CA LEU A 95 -0.37 9.92 -0.27
C LEU A 95 -1.84 10.18 0.03
N ALA A 96 -2.72 9.33 -0.50
CA ALA A 96 -4.14 9.35 -0.19
C ALA A 96 -4.53 8.13 0.64
N PHE A 97 -5.25 8.34 1.73
CA PHE A 97 -5.78 7.25 2.55
C PHE A 97 -7.14 6.77 2.04
N THR A 98 -7.47 5.51 2.35
CA THR A 98 -8.78 4.98 2.03
C THR A 98 -9.88 5.57 2.91
N ARG A 99 -11.12 5.46 2.44
CA ARG A 99 -12.32 5.69 3.26
C ARG A 99 -12.37 4.70 4.42
N ASP A 100 -13.03 5.12 5.49
CA ASP A 100 -13.18 4.28 6.67
C ASP A 100 -14.13 3.12 6.42
N ILE A 101 -13.77 1.96 6.97
CA ILE A 101 -14.66 0.81 7.12
C ILE A 101 -14.70 0.49 8.61
N LEU A 102 -15.91 0.52 9.19
CA LEU A 102 -16.13 0.42 10.63
C LEU A 102 -15.27 1.41 11.45
N GLY A 103 -15.07 2.62 10.92
CA GLY A 103 -14.29 3.68 11.57
C GLY A 103 -12.77 3.50 11.49
N LYS A 104 -12.27 2.58 10.66
CA LYS A 104 -10.84 2.39 10.44
C LYS A 104 -10.43 2.72 9.01
N VAL A 105 -9.35 3.47 8.88
CA VAL A 105 -8.60 3.60 7.63
C VAL A 105 -7.91 2.28 7.36
N THR A 106 -8.08 1.76 6.15
CA THR A 106 -7.68 0.39 5.84
C THR A 106 -6.54 0.28 4.82
N GLY A 107 -6.03 1.40 4.34
CA GLY A 107 -4.96 1.44 3.36
C GLY A 107 -4.62 2.86 2.91
N ALA A 108 -3.65 2.96 2.01
CA ALA A 108 -3.23 4.20 1.38
C ALA A 108 -2.64 3.96 -0.01
N PHE A 109 -2.71 4.96 -0.88
CA PHE A 109 -2.08 4.94 -2.20
C PHE A 109 -1.10 6.10 -2.30
N PHE A 110 0.14 5.80 -2.68
CA PHE A 110 1.24 6.74 -2.84
C PHE A 110 1.62 6.89 -4.30
N GLN A 111 1.96 8.12 -4.69
CA GLN A 111 2.67 8.45 -5.92
C GLN A 111 3.79 9.46 -5.59
N GLY A 112 5.00 9.21 -6.05
CA GLY A 112 6.15 10.08 -5.79
C GLY A 112 7.48 9.34 -5.96
N ASP A 113 8.49 9.78 -5.21
CA ASP A 113 9.77 9.09 -5.08
C ASP A 113 9.80 8.32 -3.77
N GLY A 114 10.06 7.03 -3.84
CA GLY A 114 10.16 6.15 -2.69
C GLY A 114 11.18 5.06 -2.91
N GLU A 115 11.67 4.50 -1.82
CA GLU A 115 12.65 3.43 -1.81
C GLU A 115 12.18 2.30 -0.89
N VAL A 116 12.46 1.06 -1.29
CA VAL A 116 12.26 -0.09 -0.44
C VAL A 116 13.54 -0.88 -0.25
N LEU A 117 13.79 -1.23 1.01
CA LEU A 117 14.90 -2.06 1.46
C LEU A 117 14.35 -3.28 2.21
N LEU A 118 14.70 -4.49 1.76
CA LEU A 118 14.39 -5.73 2.46
C LEU A 118 15.63 -6.62 2.55
N LEU A 119 15.95 -7.06 3.77
CA LEU A 119 17.13 -7.86 4.07
C LEU A 119 16.75 -9.30 4.45
N PRO A 120 16.87 -10.29 3.54
CA PRO A 120 16.60 -11.66 3.89
C PRO A 120 17.63 -12.21 4.91
N PRO A 121 17.19 -12.92 5.96
CA PRO A 121 17.99 -13.15 7.16
C PRO A 121 19.11 -14.19 6.95
N ASN A 122 18.91 -15.18 6.08
CA ASN A 122 19.83 -16.30 5.91
C ASN A 122 20.32 -16.43 4.45
N GLN A 123 21.36 -17.24 4.25
CA GLN A 123 21.99 -17.38 2.93
C GLN A 123 21.07 -18.03 1.89
N VAL A 124 20.18 -18.92 2.31
CA VAL A 124 19.23 -19.59 1.41
C VAL A 124 18.24 -18.57 0.84
N GLU A 125 17.66 -17.74 1.70
CA GLU A 125 16.76 -16.66 1.29
C GLU A 125 17.45 -15.63 0.40
N ARG A 126 18.68 -15.24 0.74
CA ARG A 126 19.47 -14.31 -0.10
C ARG A 126 19.84 -14.90 -1.46
N ALA A 127 20.11 -16.20 -1.52
CA ALA A 127 20.36 -16.89 -2.78
C ALA A 127 19.10 -16.92 -3.64
N SER A 128 17.94 -17.23 -3.05
CA SER A 128 16.64 -17.17 -3.74
C SER A 128 16.37 -15.76 -4.29
N MET A 129 16.52 -14.73 -3.46
CA MET A 129 16.38 -13.33 -3.88
C MET A 129 17.25 -12.99 -5.09
N SER A 130 18.51 -13.46 -5.08
CA SER A 130 19.47 -13.23 -6.17
C SER A 130 19.05 -13.87 -7.49
N LEU A 131 18.37 -15.02 -7.45
CA LEU A 131 17.89 -15.71 -8.65
C LEU A 131 16.82 -14.89 -9.40
N PHE A 132 16.01 -14.12 -8.68
CA PHE A 132 14.91 -13.37 -9.27
C PHE A 132 15.25 -11.90 -9.53
N THR A 133 16.04 -11.27 -8.67
CA THR A 133 16.33 -9.82 -8.72
C THR A 133 17.75 -9.51 -9.20
N GLY A 134 18.65 -10.50 -9.20
CA GLY A 134 20.08 -10.29 -9.43
C GLY A 134 20.85 -9.78 -8.21
N ALA A 135 20.19 -9.58 -7.06
CA ALA A 135 20.78 -9.08 -5.83
C ALA A 135 20.40 -9.93 -4.60
N ALA A 136 21.30 -9.98 -3.60
CA ALA A 136 21.06 -10.73 -2.36
C ALA A 136 20.17 -9.99 -1.36
N ILE A 137 19.98 -8.70 -1.57
CA ILE A 137 19.15 -7.77 -0.79
C ILE A 137 18.25 -7.07 -1.81
N LEU A 138 17.00 -6.83 -1.45
CA LEU A 138 16.11 -6.03 -2.28
C LEU A 138 16.34 -4.57 -1.92
N GLU A 139 16.79 -3.79 -2.89
CA GLU A 139 16.92 -2.33 -2.85
C GLU A 139 16.35 -1.81 -4.16
N GLU A 140 15.25 -1.08 -4.10
CA GLU A 140 14.52 -0.66 -5.29
C GLU A 140 13.81 0.68 -5.07
N HIS A 141 14.06 1.61 -6.00
CA HIS A 141 13.26 2.84 -6.09
C HIS A 141 11.95 2.56 -6.81
N PHE A 142 10.88 3.21 -6.39
CA PHE A 142 9.55 3.04 -6.94
C PHE A 142 8.82 4.38 -7.11
N SER A 143 7.80 4.37 -7.97
CA SER A 143 7.01 5.57 -8.29
C SER A 143 5.60 5.56 -7.70
N THR A 144 5.04 4.37 -7.50
CA THR A 144 3.74 4.20 -6.85
C THR A 144 3.76 3.01 -5.90
N ALA A 145 2.95 3.09 -4.85
CA ALA A 145 2.74 2.00 -3.94
C ALA A 145 1.32 2.03 -3.37
N TYR A 146 0.66 0.88 -3.31
CA TYR A 146 -0.58 0.70 -2.58
C TYR A 146 -0.33 -0.11 -1.31
N PHE A 147 -0.75 0.46 -0.19
CA PHE A 147 -0.59 -0.12 1.14
C PHE A 147 -1.93 -0.59 1.69
N ARG A 148 -1.95 -1.79 2.25
CA ARG A 148 -3.04 -2.30 3.11
C ARG A 148 -2.45 -2.64 4.47
N PHE A 149 -2.94 -1.99 5.51
CA PHE A 149 -2.41 -2.15 6.88
C PHE A 149 -3.53 -2.16 7.90
N ASN A 150 -3.51 -3.03 8.92
CA ASN A 150 -4.56 -3.10 9.94
C ASN A 150 -4.15 -2.50 11.31
N ASP A 151 -3.06 -1.74 11.33
CA ASP A 151 -2.52 -1.07 12.52
C ASP A 151 -2.86 0.43 12.52
N ASP A 152 -2.32 1.16 13.50
CA ASP A 152 -2.57 2.59 13.69
C ASP A 152 -1.75 3.49 12.75
N SER A 153 -1.21 2.96 11.64
CA SER A 153 -0.33 3.71 10.71
C SER A 153 -0.93 5.05 10.29
N TYR A 154 -2.23 5.13 10.00
CA TYR A 154 -2.86 6.42 9.67
C TYR A 154 -2.76 7.44 10.81
N ALA A 155 -3.04 7.03 12.05
CA ALA A 155 -3.00 7.91 13.20
C ALA A 155 -1.57 8.35 13.53
N GLU A 156 -0.60 7.44 13.42
CA GLU A 156 0.82 7.70 13.62
C GLU A 156 1.37 8.70 12.61
N LEU A 157 1.03 8.52 11.33
CA LEU A 157 1.59 9.31 10.23
C LEU A 157 0.92 10.67 10.06
N ARG A 158 -0.37 10.79 10.41
CA ARG A 158 -1.15 12.02 10.22
C ARG A 158 -0.49 13.27 10.82
N ALA A 159 0.24 13.14 11.92
CA ALA A 159 0.91 14.27 12.57
C ALA A 159 2.05 14.88 11.72
N ALA A 160 2.65 14.11 10.82
CA ALA A 160 3.75 14.53 9.95
C ALA A 160 3.28 14.96 8.55
N LEU A 161 1.99 14.81 8.25
CA LEU A 161 1.43 15.01 6.91
C LEU A 161 0.82 16.40 6.75
N THR A 162 0.98 16.97 5.55
CA THR A 162 0.36 18.25 5.17
C THR A 162 -0.69 18.01 4.10
N PRO A 163 -1.89 18.63 4.15
CA PRO A 163 -2.90 18.47 3.10
C PRO A 163 -2.35 18.79 1.71
N ALA A 164 -2.82 18.03 0.71
CA ALA A 164 -2.47 18.26 -0.69
C ALA A 164 -3.47 19.21 -1.36
N ASP A 165 -2.97 20.12 -2.20
CA ASP A 165 -3.81 21.08 -2.94
C ASP A 165 -4.51 20.45 -4.15
N ASP A 166 -3.99 19.31 -4.63
CA ASP A 166 -4.40 18.54 -5.81
C ASP A 166 -5.18 17.26 -5.45
N ALA A 167 -5.89 17.28 -4.33
CA ALA A 167 -6.62 16.12 -3.82
C ALA A 167 -7.67 15.55 -4.81
N PRO A 168 -8.53 16.36 -5.46
CA PRO A 168 -9.50 15.85 -6.41
C PRO A 168 -8.87 15.17 -7.63
N GLU A 169 -7.79 15.76 -8.16
CA GLU A 169 -7.05 15.21 -9.30
C GLU A 169 -6.41 13.87 -8.95
N PHE A 170 -5.77 13.79 -7.78
CA PHE A 170 -5.15 12.56 -7.31
C PHE A 170 -6.15 11.41 -7.16
N VAL A 171 -7.30 11.67 -6.52
CA VAL A 171 -8.33 10.63 -6.34
C VAL A 171 -8.95 10.23 -7.68
N SER A 172 -9.18 11.17 -8.59
CA SER A 172 -9.67 10.88 -9.95
C SER A 172 -8.75 9.91 -10.69
N GLU A 173 -7.43 10.03 -10.53
CA GLU A 173 -6.44 9.17 -11.16
C GLU A 173 -6.30 7.80 -10.46
N PHE A 174 -6.25 7.78 -9.12
CA PHE A 174 -5.81 6.59 -8.36
C PHE A 174 -6.93 5.83 -7.62
N ASP A 175 -8.17 6.33 -7.56
CA ASP A 175 -9.26 5.63 -6.86
C ASP A 175 -9.59 4.27 -7.50
N GLN A 176 -9.67 4.20 -8.83
CA GLN A 176 -9.94 2.93 -9.51
C GLN A 176 -8.78 1.92 -9.37
N PRO A 177 -7.50 2.31 -9.56
CA PRO A 177 -6.36 1.47 -9.19
C PRO A 177 -6.44 0.96 -7.74
N ALA A 178 -6.72 1.83 -6.77
CA ALA A 178 -6.84 1.46 -5.37
C ALA A 178 -7.96 0.43 -5.13
N LYS A 179 -9.13 0.61 -5.76
CA LYS A 179 -10.25 -0.35 -5.68
C LYS A 179 -9.91 -1.72 -6.27
N ASN A 180 -9.26 -1.76 -7.42
CA ASN A 180 -8.84 -3.03 -8.04
C ASN A 180 -7.91 -3.81 -7.09
N LEU A 181 -6.99 -3.06 -6.48
CA LEU A 181 -6.00 -3.54 -5.53
C LEU A 181 -6.62 -3.87 -4.15
N ALA A 182 -7.72 -3.26 -3.75
CA ALA A 182 -8.33 -3.46 -2.44
C ALA A 182 -8.83 -4.90 -2.22
N SER A 183 -9.29 -5.55 -3.30
CA SER A 183 -9.94 -6.86 -3.27
C SER A 183 -9.07 -8.00 -2.72
N THR A 184 -7.76 -7.98 -3.00
CA THR A 184 -6.82 -9.05 -2.65
C THR A 184 -6.75 -9.34 -1.15
N ASP A 185 -6.83 -8.29 -0.31
CA ASP A 185 -6.67 -8.42 1.14
C ASP A 185 -8.00 -8.38 1.89
N ALA A 186 -9.13 -8.26 1.19
CA ALA A 186 -10.44 -8.03 1.81
C ALA A 186 -10.83 -9.12 2.82
N LEU A 187 -10.55 -10.38 2.51
CA LEU A 187 -10.84 -11.49 3.44
C LEU A 187 -9.95 -11.44 4.68
N ARG A 188 -8.65 -11.20 4.50
CA ARG A 188 -7.70 -11.10 5.62
C ARG A 188 -8.06 -9.92 6.55
N TRP A 189 -8.53 -8.83 5.97
CA TRP A 189 -9.07 -7.68 6.69
C TRP A 189 -10.37 -8.00 7.43
N LEU A 190 -11.30 -8.72 6.81
CA LEU A 190 -12.55 -9.14 7.45
C LEU A 190 -12.27 -9.96 8.71
N LEU A 191 -11.26 -10.83 8.68
CA LEU A 191 -10.82 -11.59 9.85
C LEU A 191 -10.28 -10.68 10.96
N SER A 192 -9.50 -9.65 10.62
CA SER A 192 -9.04 -8.62 11.58
C SER A 192 -10.21 -7.91 12.26
N LEU A 193 -11.27 -7.64 11.51
CA LEU A 193 -12.47 -6.92 11.96
C LEU A 193 -13.51 -7.81 12.64
N SER A 194 -13.28 -9.12 12.76
CA SER A 194 -14.28 -10.08 13.28
C SER A 194 -14.95 -9.62 14.57
N ARG A 195 -14.17 -9.12 15.53
CA ARG A 195 -14.64 -8.62 16.84
C ARG A 195 -15.44 -7.32 16.79
N GLU A 196 -15.35 -6.61 15.67
CA GLU A 196 -15.99 -5.31 15.42
C GLU A 196 -17.23 -5.46 14.54
N LEU A 197 -17.56 -6.69 14.11
CA LEU A 197 -18.72 -6.95 13.27
C LEU A 197 -20.02 -6.67 14.04
N PRO A 198 -21.01 -6.01 13.40
CA PRO A 198 -22.31 -5.75 14.01
C PRO A 198 -22.98 -7.06 14.44
N GLY A 199 -23.45 -7.13 15.69
CA GLY A 199 -24.17 -8.30 16.22
C GLY A 199 -23.30 -9.36 16.89
N GLU A 200 -21.97 -9.23 16.89
CA GLU A 200 -21.15 -9.96 17.86
C GLU A 200 -21.38 -9.40 19.27
N THR A 201 -21.63 -10.29 20.23
CA THR A 201 -21.58 -9.90 21.64
C THR A 201 -20.12 -9.63 21.98
N GLN A 202 -19.76 -8.34 22.07
CA GLN A 202 -18.45 -7.91 22.54
C GLN A 202 -18.16 -8.57 23.89
N LYS A 203 -17.39 -9.66 23.88
CA LYS A 203 -16.77 -10.13 25.11
C LYS A 203 -15.77 -9.05 25.50
N PRO A 204 -15.75 -8.58 26.76
CA PRO A 204 -14.71 -7.68 27.24
C PRO A 204 -13.38 -8.45 27.26
N GLY A 205 -12.74 -8.57 26.10
CA GLY A 205 -11.33 -8.85 25.97
C GLY A 205 -10.57 -7.58 26.33
N ARG A 206 -9.36 -7.73 26.88
CA ARG A 206 -8.49 -6.59 27.19
C ARG A 206 -8.38 -5.70 25.95
N ALA A 207 -8.89 -4.48 26.06
CA ALA A 207 -8.53 -3.40 25.16
C ALA A 207 -7.04 -3.12 25.40
N GLY A 208 -6.20 -3.46 24.43
CA GLY A 208 -4.75 -3.30 24.52
C GLY A 208 -4.02 -4.56 24.07
N GLU A 209 -3.28 -4.43 22.97
CA GLU A 209 -2.54 -5.48 22.24
C GLU A 209 -3.41 -6.35 21.32
N ASN A 210 -3.99 -5.74 20.27
CA ASN A 210 -4.10 -6.51 19.02
C ASN A 210 -2.67 -6.76 18.54
N SER A 211 -2.16 -7.96 18.83
CA SER A 211 -0.92 -8.47 18.26
C SER A 211 -1.05 -8.69 16.76
N ASP A 212 -2.29 -8.72 16.24
CA ASP A 212 -2.58 -8.77 14.81
C ASP A 212 -2.11 -7.48 14.14
N ARG A 213 -1.04 -7.62 13.37
CA ARG A 213 -0.49 -6.62 12.48
C ARG A 213 -0.26 -7.23 11.10
N MET A 214 -0.66 -6.51 10.09
CA MET A 214 -0.48 -6.83 8.68
C MET A 214 -0.07 -5.54 7.95
N LEU A 215 0.86 -5.67 7.01
CA LEU A 215 1.17 -4.65 6.01
C LEU A 215 1.42 -5.35 4.67
N HIS A 216 0.60 -5.07 3.68
CA HIS A 216 0.82 -5.46 2.29
C HIS A 216 1.15 -4.20 1.49
N ALA A 217 2.36 -4.13 0.94
CA ALA A 217 2.78 -3.08 0.02
C ALA A 217 2.88 -3.67 -1.40
N ARG A 218 2.11 -3.11 -2.34
CA ARG A 218 2.17 -3.46 -3.76
C ARG A 218 2.78 -2.30 -4.51
N ILE A 219 3.97 -2.53 -5.04
CA ILE A 219 4.92 -1.49 -5.40
C ILE A 219 5.19 -1.55 -6.89
N GLN A 220 5.18 -0.39 -7.55
CA GLN A 220 5.65 -0.24 -8.92
C GLN A 220 7.12 0.20 -8.91
N GLY A 221 8.01 -0.77 -8.86
CA GLY A 221 9.46 -0.55 -8.94
C GLY A 221 9.90 -0.02 -10.31
N ASN A 222 10.93 0.82 -10.29
CA ASN A 222 11.49 1.46 -11.48
C ASN A 222 12.26 0.47 -12.38
N LYS A 223 12.83 -0.59 -11.81
CA LYS A 223 13.61 -1.64 -12.48
C LYS A 223 12.88 -2.99 -12.45
N LEU A 224 12.34 -3.39 -11.31
CA LEU A 224 11.74 -4.71 -11.10
C LEU A 224 10.28 -4.80 -11.55
N GLY A 225 9.66 -3.66 -11.89
CA GLY A 225 8.25 -3.57 -12.25
C GLY A 225 7.35 -3.76 -11.03
N ASN A 226 6.15 -4.31 -11.23
CA ASN A 226 5.22 -4.52 -10.11
C ASN A 226 5.63 -5.72 -9.26
N PHE A 227 5.77 -5.54 -7.96
CA PHE A 227 6.05 -6.61 -6.99
C PHE A 227 5.39 -6.28 -5.66
N ASP A 228 5.26 -7.28 -4.80
CA ASP A 228 4.67 -7.10 -3.49
C ASP A 228 5.69 -7.45 -2.39
N ILE A 229 5.56 -6.74 -1.28
CA ILE A 229 6.18 -7.06 0.00
C ILE A 229 5.07 -7.14 1.04
N TYR A 230 5.15 -8.16 1.88
CA TYR A 230 4.10 -8.47 2.83
C TYR A 230 4.67 -8.77 4.20
N TYR A 231 3.96 -8.29 5.21
CA TYR A 231 4.11 -8.66 6.60
C TYR A 231 2.76 -9.08 7.17
N ASP A 232 2.71 -10.21 7.88
CA ASP A 232 1.56 -10.60 8.70
C ASP A 232 2.01 -11.36 9.95
N SER A 233 1.68 -10.82 11.11
CA SER A 233 1.99 -11.38 12.42
C SER A 233 1.33 -12.74 12.71
N THR A 234 0.25 -13.08 12.01
CA THR A 234 -0.61 -14.23 12.27
C THR A 234 -0.16 -15.51 11.55
N ILE A 235 0.77 -15.40 10.61
CA ILE A 235 1.32 -16.52 9.85
C ILE A 235 2.74 -16.88 10.32
N ASN A 236 3.20 -18.10 10.03
CA ASN A 236 4.53 -18.55 10.46
C ASN A 236 5.66 -17.80 9.73
N GLU A 237 5.63 -17.77 8.40
CA GLU A 237 6.55 -16.98 7.58
C GLU A 237 5.96 -15.60 7.40
N GLN A 238 6.19 -14.77 8.42
CA GLN A 238 5.55 -13.47 8.56
C GLN A 238 5.93 -12.49 7.45
N VAL A 239 7.12 -12.63 6.83
CA VAL A 239 7.60 -11.74 5.78
C VAL A 239 7.78 -12.52 4.49
N TRP A 240 7.25 -11.99 3.39
CA TRP A 240 7.61 -12.47 2.06
C TRP A 240 7.68 -11.30 1.07
N ALA A 241 8.45 -11.51 -0.01
CA ALA A 241 8.46 -10.62 -1.15
C ALA A 241 8.41 -11.44 -2.45
N GLY A 242 7.74 -10.92 -3.46
CA GLY A 242 7.63 -11.62 -4.72
C GLY A 242 6.87 -10.84 -5.77
N GLN A 243 6.65 -11.49 -6.90
CA GLN A 243 6.08 -10.85 -8.08
C GLN A 243 5.10 -11.76 -8.79
N LEU A 244 3.91 -11.25 -9.07
CA LEU A 244 2.97 -11.89 -9.97
C LEU A 244 3.51 -11.83 -11.40
N LYS A 245 3.66 -12.98 -12.04
CA LYS A 245 3.99 -13.11 -13.46
C LYS A 245 2.86 -13.79 -14.19
N THR A 246 2.43 -13.20 -15.29
CA THR A 246 1.48 -13.80 -16.21
C THR A 246 2.24 -14.24 -17.47
N VAL A 247 2.08 -15.51 -17.82
CA VAL A 247 2.59 -16.12 -19.05
C VAL A 247 1.42 -16.82 -19.76
N ASP A 248 1.61 -17.29 -20.99
CA ASP A 248 0.54 -17.93 -21.76
C ASP A 248 -0.13 -19.12 -21.04
N SER A 249 0.63 -19.81 -20.18
CA SER A 249 0.15 -20.98 -19.41
C SER A 249 -0.60 -20.63 -18.12
N GLY A 250 -0.72 -19.35 -17.76
CA GLY A 250 -1.38 -18.90 -16.53
C GLY A 250 -0.57 -17.86 -15.76
N SER A 251 -1.03 -17.54 -14.56
CA SER A 251 -0.34 -16.64 -13.65
C SER A 251 0.28 -17.41 -12.50
N TYR A 252 1.54 -17.08 -12.20
CA TYR A 252 2.30 -17.67 -11.10
C TYR A 252 2.89 -16.56 -10.26
N TYR A 253 3.09 -16.86 -8.98
CA TYR A 253 3.70 -15.94 -8.05
C TYR A 253 5.16 -16.34 -7.84
N ASN A 254 6.09 -15.52 -8.34
CA ASN A 254 7.52 -15.72 -8.11
C ASN A 254 7.84 -15.21 -6.70
N VAL A 255 7.89 -16.11 -5.73
CA VAL A 255 8.31 -15.78 -4.36
C VAL A 255 9.83 -15.64 -4.34
N TRP A 256 10.32 -14.44 -4.07
CA TRP A 256 11.75 -14.14 -4.03
C TRP A 256 12.37 -14.56 -2.70
N THR A 257 11.65 -14.34 -1.60
CA THR A 257 12.03 -14.74 -0.24
C THR A 257 10.78 -14.90 0.62
N SER A 258 10.84 -15.78 1.62
CA SER A 258 9.80 -15.97 2.63
C SER A 258 10.43 -16.44 3.94
N PHE A 259 10.16 -15.76 5.06
CA PHE A 259 10.78 -16.11 6.34
C PHE A 259 10.01 -15.60 7.57
N SER A 260 10.28 -16.25 8.70
CA SER A 260 9.80 -15.81 10.01
C SER A 260 10.70 -14.73 10.62
N VAL A 261 10.09 -13.75 11.28
CA VAL A 261 10.84 -12.72 12.02
C VAL A 261 11.14 -13.27 13.41
N THR A 262 12.42 -13.43 13.72
CA THR A 262 12.88 -13.78 15.06
C THR A 262 13.46 -12.54 15.73
N LYS A 263 13.57 -12.52 17.07
CA LYS A 263 14.26 -11.42 17.79
C LYS A 263 15.66 -11.14 17.22
N ARG A 264 16.30 -12.15 16.62
CA ARG A 264 17.61 -12.05 15.98
C ARG A 264 17.56 -11.31 14.64
N SER A 265 16.55 -11.52 13.80
CA SER A 265 16.44 -10.83 12.51
C SER A 265 16.11 -9.33 12.69
N ALA A 266 15.27 -8.98 13.68
CA ALA A 266 14.98 -7.59 14.01
C ALA A 266 16.24 -6.81 14.44
N ARG A 267 17.14 -7.45 15.18
CA ARG A 267 18.40 -6.85 15.62
C ARG A 267 19.39 -6.64 14.46
N THR A 268 19.49 -7.61 13.55
CA THR A 268 20.34 -7.47 12.35
C THR A 268 19.90 -6.31 11.47
N PHE A 269 18.59 -6.07 11.33
CA PHE A 269 18.05 -4.96 10.54
C PHE A 269 18.48 -3.61 11.13
N SER A 270 18.25 -3.41 12.43
CA SER A 270 18.68 -2.20 13.15
C SER A 270 20.20 -1.96 13.06
N GLU A 271 21.01 -3.01 13.18
CA GLU A 271 22.48 -2.90 13.05
C GLU A 271 22.91 -2.57 11.60
N SER A 272 22.16 -3.02 10.59
CA SER A 272 22.43 -2.69 9.18
C SER A 272 22.01 -1.26 8.82
N GLU A 273 20.89 -0.75 9.33
CA GLU A 273 20.47 0.64 9.17
C GLU A 273 21.50 1.59 9.77
N GLU A 274 21.97 1.32 11.00
CA GLU A 274 23.04 2.12 11.62
C GLU A 274 24.32 2.12 10.78
N CYS A 275 24.66 1.00 10.14
CA CYS A 275 25.85 0.88 9.31
C CYS A 275 25.69 1.61 7.96
N GLN A 276 24.51 1.56 7.35
CA GLN A 276 24.18 2.25 6.09
C GLN A 276 24.13 3.76 6.29
N VAL A 277 23.48 4.22 7.37
CA VAL A 277 23.48 5.61 7.80
C VAL A 277 24.92 6.09 8.09
N ARG A 278 25.73 5.31 8.83
CA ARG A 278 27.15 5.66 9.05
C ARG A 278 27.98 5.76 7.76
N ARG A 279 27.67 4.96 6.73
CA ARG A 279 28.36 5.07 5.42
C ARG A 279 27.97 6.33 4.67
N GLN A 280 26.72 6.77 4.74
CA GLN A 280 26.29 8.03 4.13
C GLN A 280 26.89 9.26 4.82
N ILE A 281 27.05 9.23 6.15
CA ILE A 281 27.63 10.36 6.91
C ILE A 281 29.18 10.33 6.91
N GLY A 282 29.79 9.16 6.68
CA GLY A 282 31.24 8.95 6.72
C GLY A 282 32.04 9.47 5.52
N GLY A 283 31.39 10.08 4.51
CA GLY A 283 32.05 10.69 3.35
C GLY A 283 32.83 11.98 3.63
N VAL A 284 32.73 12.54 4.84
CA VAL A 284 33.41 13.78 5.23
C VAL A 284 34.06 13.62 6.60
N TYR A 285 35.24 13.00 6.66
CA TYR A 285 36.22 13.34 7.70
C TYR A 285 37.64 13.15 7.16
N THR A 286 38.33 14.28 7.01
CA THR A 286 39.76 14.42 6.77
C THR A 286 40.56 13.70 7.86
N GLN A 287 41.60 12.96 7.44
CA GLN A 287 42.51 12.30 8.36
C GLN A 287 43.22 13.31 9.28
N PRO A 288 43.32 13.08 10.60
CA PRO A 288 44.24 13.81 11.45
C PRO A 288 45.67 13.32 11.21
N GLY A 289 46.57 14.27 10.95
CA GLY A 289 47.96 14.05 10.58
C GLY A 289 48.77 13.22 11.57
N SER A 290 49.65 12.39 11.02
CA SER A 290 50.67 11.64 11.76
C SER A 290 51.70 12.60 12.37
N GLY A 291 51.54 12.93 13.65
CA GLY A 291 52.58 13.58 14.45
C GLY A 291 53.65 12.57 14.87
N ARG A 292 54.84 12.65 14.26
CA ARG A 292 56.06 11.98 14.72
C ARG A 292 56.41 12.44 16.15
N GLN A 293 56.55 11.50 17.08
CA GLN A 293 57.31 11.74 18.32
C GLN A 293 58.72 11.20 18.15
N SER A 294 59.70 12.11 18.15
CA SER A 294 61.12 11.82 18.27
C SER A 294 61.46 11.51 19.73
N THR A 295 62.01 10.32 19.98
CA THR A 295 62.68 9.95 21.23
C THR A 295 64.06 10.62 21.29
N LEU A 296 64.27 11.47 22.30
CA LEU A 296 65.60 11.95 22.72
C LEU A 296 65.98 11.21 24.00
N ALA A 297 66.97 10.34 23.89
CA ALA A 297 67.60 9.62 24.98
C ALA A 297 68.58 10.53 25.72
N SER A 298 68.61 10.41 27.05
CA SER A 298 69.64 11.00 27.91
C SER A 298 70.24 9.89 28.76
N ARG A 299 71.42 9.41 28.35
CA ARG A 299 72.60 8.98 29.12
C ARG A 299 73.47 8.04 28.28
#